data_AF-A0A1H9TAW9-F1
#
_entry.id   AF-A0A1H9TAW9-F1
#
_cell.length_a   1.000
_cell.length_b   1.000
_cell.length_c   1.000
_cell.angle_alpha   90.00
_cell.angle_beta   90.00
_cell.angle_gamma   90.00
#
_symmetry.space_group_name_H-M   'P 1'
#
loop_
_entity.id
_entity.type
_entity.pdbx_description
1 polymer ?
#
loop_
_entity_poly.entity_id
_entity_poly.type
_entity_poly.pdbx_seq_one_letter_code
_entity_poly.pdbx_strand_id
1 'polypeptide(L)'
;MKRARPTLRLLREDLGETRFTYLADRCEEDPALFYGLSELDHPILIKAAECFTGEPGQDRHEGTIKSATQYTLFEIKSSQWRGGVWKDESGTAWVISVGLAKGGHRDYDDFYKRIERDHQSPETAAVILPNDTDRKLLLAEKANAVYLDWKLDIQRLVLAGLLSALDGHPSPQAVRLPDGEYPKVPSYEREVLTFRIEVDETSPLDEISIRFKLQPRWSSSKLGWQLQVFVLNAIYPPLYRWDALPNSLFYCCEEEGFWRNQARELSDSIDKKEVRLLAEDPHAHYLHKVDIEDSAQTGEAKRALCGTYVVSHRDTDGLEPCPECAQEYARLNKTIP
;
A
#
# COMPACT_ATOMS: atom_id res chain seq x y z
N MET A 1 -4.54 -11.60 4.47
CA MET A 1 -3.74 -11.50 5.71
C MET A 1 -4.58 -12.02 6.88
N LYS A 2 -4.32 -13.24 7.35
CA LYS A 2 -5.09 -13.89 8.44
C LYS A 2 -4.17 -14.35 9.60
N ARG A 3 -3.02 -13.72 9.76
CA ARG A 3 -2.06 -14.07 10.82
C ARG A 3 -2.56 -13.60 12.18
N ALA A 4 -2.10 -14.22 13.26
CA ALA A 4 -2.38 -13.70 14.60
C ALA A 4 -1.88 -12.26 14.74
N ARG A 5 -2.74 -11.38 15.27
CA ARG A 5 -2.44 -9.96 15.47
C ARG A 5 -2.62 -9.56 16.94
N PRO A 6 -1.81 -8.63 17.47
CA PRO A 6 -2.01 -8.12 18.83
C PRO A 6 -3.20 -7.15 18.90
N THR A 7 -3.75 -6.97 20.10
CA THR A 7 -4.66 -5.86 20.42
C THR A 7 -3.89 -4.61 20.85
N LEU A 8 -4.51 -3.44 20.73
CA LEU A 8 -3.91 -2.18 21.20
C LEU A 8 -3.62 -2.20 22.71
N ARG A 9 -4.49 -2.81 23.51
CA ARG A 9 -4.27 -3.02 24.95
C ARG A 9 -2.97 -3.79 25.20
N LEU A 10 -2.77 -4.90 24.49
CA LEU A 10 -1.57 -5.72 24.62
C LEU A 10 -0.31 -4.91 24.31
N LEU A 11 -0.33 -4.09 23.26
CA LEU A 11 0.80 -3.24 22.89
C LEU A 11 1.15 -2.22 23.99
N ARG A 12 0.14 -1.68 24.69
CA ARG A 12 0.33 -0.71 25.78
C ARG A 12 0.81 -1.34 27.08
N GLU A 13 0.20 -2.45 27.46
CA GLU A 13 0.24 -2.94 28.85
C GLU A 13 1.13 -4.17 29.03
N ASP A 14 1.23 -5.03 28.01
CA ASP A 14 1.79 -6.37 28.18
C ASP A 14 3.22 -6.50 27.64
N LEU A 15 3.57 -5.78 26.57
CA LEU A 15 4.92 -5.84 25.98
C LEU A 15 5.96 -5.04 26.76
N GLY A 16 5.53 -3.99 27.48
CA GLY A 16 6.41 -3.20 28.35
C GLY A 16 7.49 -2.38 27.62
N GLU A 17 7.41 -2.25 26.30
CA GLU A 17 8.31 -1.41 25.50
C GLU A 17 7.60 -0.13 25.04
N THR A 18 8.22 1.03 25.29
CA THR A 18 7.64 2.35 24.97
C THR A 18 7.32 2.53 23.49
N ARG A 19 8.06 1.88 22.59
CA ARG A 19 7.78 1.91 21.14
C ARG A 19 6.41 1.33 20.79
N PHE A 20 5.95 0.32 21.52
CA PHE A 20 4.64 -0.31 21.28
C PHE A 20 3.50 0.48 21.91
N THR A 21 3.75 1.13 23.05
CA THR A 21 2.79 2.10 23.63
C THR A 21 2.56 3.27 22.67
N TYR A 22 3.64 3.90 22.18
CA TYR A 22 3.54 4.99 21.20
C TYR A 22 2.82 4.55 19.91
N LEU A 23 3.14 3.35 19.41
CA LEU A 23 2.46 2.76 18.27
C LEU A 23 0.95 2.63 18.51
N ALA A 24 0.54 2.11 19.67
CA ALA A 24 -0.86 1.92 19.98
C ALA A 24 -1.64 3.24 20.00
N ASP A 25 -1.04 4.29 20.59
CA ASP A 25 -1.66 5.61 20.65
C ASP A 25 -1.79 6.25 19.25
N ARG A 26 -0.76 6.11 18.41
CA ARG A 26 -0.82 6.58 17.02
C ARG A 26 -1.85 5.83 16.18
N CYS A 27 -2.03 4.53 16.40
CA CYS A 27 -3.07 3.74 15.73
C CYS A 27 -4.49 4.19 16.09
N GLU A 28 -4.70 4.72 17.30
CA GLU A 28 -6.00 5.28 17.69
C GLU A 28 -6.24 6.67 17.10
N GLU A 29 -5.20 7.50 17.02
CA GLU A 29 -5.27 8.84 16.44
C GLU A 29 -5.50 8.80 14.93
N ASP A 30 -4.74 7.96 14.21
CA ASP A 30 -4.81 7.85 12.76
C ASP A 30 -4.69 6.39 12.30
N PRO A 31 -5.84 5.67 12.24
CA PRO A 31 -5.91 4.30 11.76
C PRO A 31 -5.39 4.08 10.34
N ALA A 32 -5.25 5.15 9.52
CA ALA A 32 -4.79 5.05 8.13
C ALA A 32 -3.25 5.02 8.00
N LEU A 33 -2.51 5.36 9.06
CA LEU A 33 -1.04 5.44 9.02
C LEU A 33 -0.32 4.10 9.21
N PHE A 34 -1.02 3.03 9.59
CA PHE A 34 -0.35 1.79 10.00
C PHE A 34 -0.67 0.58 9.15
N TYR A 35 0.44 -0.08 8.77
CA TYR A 35 0.48 -1.27 7.94
C TYR A 35 0.94 -2.44 8.82
N GLY A 36 -0.01 -3.29 9.21
CA GLY A 36 0.28 -4.65 9.68
C GLY A 36 0.71 -4.80 11.15
N LEU A 37 -0.21 -4.70 12.11
CA LEU A 37 0.09 -5.04 13.51
C LEU A 37 0.53 -6.50 13.70
N SER A 38 0.21 -7.38 12.75
CA SER A 38 0.70 -8.77 12.74
C SER A 38 2.16 -8.93 12.28
N GLU A 39 2.83 -7.86 11.87
CA GLU A 39 4.22 -7.86 11.37
C GLU A 39 5.20 -7.18 12.33
N LEU A 40 4.76 -6.88 13.55
CA LEU A 40 5.60 -6.24 14.55
C LEU A 40 6.77 -7.13 14.98
N ASP A 41 7.95 -6.52 15.01
CA ASP A 41 9.21 -7.16 15.40
C ASP A 41 9.29 -7.33 16.93
N HIS A 42 8.59 -8.34 17.43
CA HIS A 42 8.67 -8.81 18.81
C HIS A 42 8.66 -10.35 18.86
N PRO A 43 9.54 -11.01 19.65
CA PRO A 43 9.73 -12.47 19.60
C PRO A 43 8.46 -13.31 19.76
N ILE A 44 7.52 -12.91 20.62
CA ILE A 44 6.26 -13.64 20.80
C ILE A 44 5.24 -13.32 19.71
N LEU A 45 5.29 -12.13 19.09
CA LEU A 45 4.36 -11.74 18.03
C LEU A 45 4.75 -12.40 16.72
N ILE A 46 6.05 -12.43 16.40
CA ILE A 46 6.60 -13.23 15.28
C ILE A 46 6.19 -14.69 15.46
N LYS A 47 6.39 -15.25 16.66
CA LYS A 47 5.98 -16.62 16.95
C LYS A 47 4.48 -16.84 16.78
N ALA A 48 3.64 -15.90 17.25
CA ALA A 48 2.19 -15.97 17.07
C ALA A 48 1.82 -15.99 15.58
N ALA A 49 2.43 -15.12 14.78
CA ALA A 49 2.19 -15.01 13.35
C ALA A 49 2.62 -16.26 12.55
N GLU A 50 3.68 -16.94 12.98
CA GLU A 50 4.11 -18.24 12.44
C GLU A 50 3.16 -19.38 12.84
N CYS A 51 2.71 -19.37 14.09
CA CYS A 51 1.86 -20.40 14.68
C CYS A 51 0.41 -20.32 14.21
N PHE A 52 -0.07 -19.13 13.89
CA PHE A 52 -1.44 -18.88 13.43
C PHE A 52 -1.36 -18.13 12.11
N THR A 53 -1.33 -18.88 11.01
CA THR A 53 -1.24 -18.33 9.65
C THR A 53 -2.60 -17.88 9.11
N GLY A 54 -3.67 -18.31 9.78
CA GLY A 54 -5.05 -18.04 9.41
C GLY A 54 -5.70 -19.09 8.52
N GLU A 55 -4.99 -20.19 8.30
CA GLU A 55 -5.56 -21.44 7.83
C GLU A 55 -5.81 -22.34 9.05
N PRO A 56 -7.07 -22.54 9.47
CA PRO A 56 -7.37 -23.22 10.74
C PRO A 56 -6.74 -24.61 10.90
N GLY A 57 -6.49 -25.32 9.80
CA GLY A 57 -5.86 -26.64 9.80
C GLY A 57 -4.33 -26.63 9.92
N GLN A 58 -3.69 -25.45 9.86
CA GLN A 58 -2.24 -25.30 9.94
C GLN A 58 -1.77 -24.70 11.27
N ASP A 59 -2.69 -24.38 12.17
CA ASP A 59 -2.34 -23.71 13.42
C ASP A 59 -1.49 -24.63 14.32
N ARG A 60 -0.41 -24.07 14.87
CA ARG A 60 0.55 -24.78 15.74
C ARG A 60 0.60 -24.09 17.09
N HIS A 61 0.17 -24.77 18.15
CA HIS A 61 0.20 -24.22 19.51
C HIS A 61 0.62 -25.30 20.51
N GLU A 62 1.13 -24.89 21.67
CA GLU A 62 1.59 -25.80 22.73
C GLU A 62 0.43 -26.55 23.41
N GLY A 63 -0.76 -25.97 23.35
CA GLY A 63 -1.97 -26.47 24.01
C GLY A 63 -2.89 -25.31 24.38
N THR A 64 -3.78 -25.54 25.34
CA THR A 64 -4.64 -24.50 25.90
C THR A 64 -4.15 -24.08 27.29
N ILE A 65 -4.32 -22.80 27.62
CA ILE A 65 -3.96 -22.26 28.94
C ILE A 65 -5.02 -22.69 29.96
N LYS A 66 -4.66 -23.61 30.86
CA LYS A 66 -5.61 -24.21 31.81
C LYS A 66 -6.25 -23.22 32.79
N SER A 67 -5.57 -22.13 33.13
CA SER A 67 -6.11 -21.08 34.00
C SER A 67 -7.11 -20.16 33.30
N ALA A 68 -7.24 -20.25 31.96
CA ALA A 68 -8.23 -19.50 31.20
C ALA A 68 -9.57 -20.26 31.20
N THR A 69 -10.47 -19.89 32.12
CA THR A 69 -11.73 -20.62 32.35
C THR A 69 -12.94 -20.03 31.61
N GLN A 70 -12.90 -18.74 31.29
CA GLN A 70 -14.01 -18.03 30.64
C GLN A 70 -14.09 -18.26 29.12
N TYR A 71 -12.96 -18.50 28.46
CA TYR A 71 -12.86 -18.84 27.04
C TYR A 71 -11.53 -19.53 26.76
N THR A 72 -11.43 -20.18 25.60
CA THR A 72 -10.22 -20.91 25.21
C THR A 72 -9.12 -19.95 24.80
N LEU A 73 -7.97 -20.05 25.47
CA LEU A 73 -6.72 -19.43 25.05
C LEU A 73 -5.73 -20.50 24.59
N PHE A 74 -5.23 -20.34 23.37
CA PHE A 74 -4.16 -21.15 22.82
C PHE A 74 -2.81 -20.59 23.27
N GLU A 75 -1.95 -21.49 23.74
CA GLU A 75 -0.66 -21.11 24.29
C GLU A 75 0.43 -21.08 23.22
N ILE A 76 1.22 -20.00 23.22
CA ILE A 76 2.45 -19.87 22.45
C ILE A 76 3.64 -19.55 23.36
N LYS A 77 4.82 -20.04 22.98
CA LYS A 77 6.07 -19.87 23.73
C LYS A 77 7.19 -19.41 22.80
N SER A 78 7.93 -18.40 23.22
CA SER A 78 9.14 -17.93 22.53
C SER A 78 10.18 -17.51 23.56
N SER A 79 11.19 -18.35 23.79
CA SER A 79 12.16 -18.16 24.88
C SER A 79 11.47 -17.97 26.24
N GLN A 80 11.74 -16.87 26.96
CA GLN A 80 11.09 -16.50 28.22
C GLN A 80 9.66 -15.97 28.08
N TRP A 81 9.23 -15.64 26.86
CA TRP A 81 7.90 -15.09 26.60
C TRP A 81 6.84 -16.18 26.53
N ARG A 82 5.67 -15.85 27.06
CA ARG A 82 4.42 -16.62 26.97
C ARG A 82 3.35 -15.72 26.36
N GLY A 83 2.54 -16.29 25.49
CA GLY A 83 1.44 -15.58 24.85
C GLY A 83 0.15 -16.41 24.88
N GLY A 84 -0.98 -15.72 25.05
CA GLY A 84 -2.32 -16.26 24.91
C GLY A 84 -2.97 -15.74 23.64
N VAL A 85 -3.33 -16.67 22.75
CA VAL A 85 -4.03 -16.38 21.50
C VAL A 85 -5.49 -16.81 21.64
N TRP A 86 -6.40 -15.88 21.38
CA TRP A 86 -7.84 -16.12 21.31
C TRP A 86 -8.31 -16.08 19.86
N LYS A 87 -9.35 -16.84 19.52
CA LYS A 87 -10.00 -16.76 18.20
C LYS A 87 -11.42 -16.26 18.34
N ASP A 88 -11.77 -15.27 17.53
CA ASP A 88 -13.15 -14.81 17.44
C ASP A 88 -14.02 -15.76 16.59
N GLU A 89 -15.32 -15.46 16.54
CA GLU A 89 -16.31 -16.23 15.78
C GLU A 89 -16.00 -16.28 14.27
N SER A 90 -15.28 -15.30 13.74
CA SER A 90 -14.82 -15.28 12.35
C SER A 90 -13.57 -16.13 12.10
N GLY A 91 -12.99 -16.70 13.16
CA GLY A 91 -11.73 -17.44 13.14
C GLY A 91 -10.50 -16.54 13.11
N THR A 92 -10.64 -15.22 13.31
CA THR A 92 -9.48 -14.32 13.40
C THR A 92 -8.74 -14.59 14.70
N ALA A 93 -7.42 -14.79 14.60
CA ALA A 93 -6.56 -15.01 15.76
C ALA A 93 -6.04 -13.68 16.34
N TRP A 94 -6.22 -13.52 17.64
CA TRP A 94 -5.88 -12.34 18.42
C TRP A 94 -4.90 -12.72 19.52
N VAL A 95 -3.71 -12.12 19.52
CA VAL A 95 -2.82 -12.16 20.69
C VAL A 95 -3.40 -11.17 21.69
N ILE A 96 -3.90 -11.67 22.82
CA ILE A 96 -4.61 -10.84 23.81
C ILE A 96 -3.90 -10.74 25.14
N SER A 97 -2.92 -11.62 25.40
CA SER A 97 -2.07 -11.51 26.57
C SER A 97 -0.64 -11.96 26.28
N VAL A 98 0.35 -11.22 26.79
CA VAL A 98 1.77 -11.56 26.70
C VAL A 98 2.46 -11.28 28.04
N GLY A 99 3.31 -12.20 28.48
CA GLY A 99 4.09 -12.00 29.70
C GLY A 99 5.32 -12.90 29.77
N LEU A 100 6.10 -12.73 30.83
CA LEU A 100 7.28 -13.54 31.10
C LEU A 100 6.90 -14.73 32.01
N ALA A 101 7.55 -15.87 31.78
CA ALA A 101 7.55 -16.95 32.76
C ALA A 101 8.52 -16.59 33.89
N LYS A 102 8.01 -16.37 35.11
CA LYS A 102 8.80 -15.93 36.28
C LYS A 102 8.64 -16.88 37.48
N GLY A 103 9.69 -17.03 38.28
CA GLY A 103 9.64 -17.68 39.60
C GLY A 103 9.06 -19.10 39.67
N GLY A 104 9.15 -19.89 38.59
CA GLY A 104 8.55 -21.23 38.55
C GLY A 104 7.01 -21.22 38.63
N HIS A 105 6.36 -20.19 38.07
CA HIS A 105 4.90 -20.01 38.00
C HIS A 105 4.21 -19.70 39.34
N ARG A 106 4.97 -19.11 40.27
CA ARG A 106 4.46 -18.72 41.61
C ARG A 106 4.49 -17.22 41.86
N ASP A 107 5.21 -16.45 41.05
CA ASP A 107 5.31 -15.00 41.21
C ASP A 107 4.01 -14.32 40.79
N TYR A 108 3.68 -13.21 41.46
CA TYR A 108 2.48 -12.42 41.17
C TYR A 108 2.48 -11.86 39.73
N ASP A 109 3.67 -11.58 39.19
CA ASP A 109 3.88 -11.10 37.82
C ASP A 109 4.08 -12.23 36.81
N ASP A 110 3.95 -13.50 37.22
CA ASP A 110 3.99 -14.62 36.29
C ASP A 110 2.76 -14.60 35.37
N PHE A 111 3.01 -14.86 34.09
CA PHE A 111 2.00 -14.87 33.04
C PHE A 111 0.74 -15.67 33.41
N TYR A 112 0.88 -16.89 33.93
CA TYR A 112 -0.30 -17.74 34.19
C TYR A 112 -1.11 -17.25 35.38
N LYS A 113 -0.46 -16.63 36.38
CA LYS A 113 -1.13 -16.02 37.53
C LYS A 113 -1.91 -14.78 37.14
N ARG A 114 -1.40 -13.99 36.20
CA ARG A 114 -2.17 -12.87 35.64
C ARG A 114 -3.41 -13.38 34.90
N ILE A 115 -3.28 -14.38 34.03
CA ILE A 115 -4.43 -15.01 33.35
C ILE A 115 -5.44 -15.57 34.36
N GLU A 116 -5.00 -16.24 35.42
CA GLU A 116 -5.89 -16.76 36.47
C GLU A 116 -6.71 -15.64 37.13
N ARG A 117 -6.13 -14.44 37.33
CA ARG A 117 -6.85 -13.28 37.86
C ARG A 117 -7.82 -12.70 36.83
N ASP A 118 -7.37 -12.52 35.60
CA ASP A 118 -8.19 -11.94 34.53
C ASP A 118 -9.42 -12.82 34.27
N HIS A 119 -9.31 -14.14 34.43
CA HIS A 119 -10.41 -15.10 34.24
C HIS A 119 -11.27 -15.39 35.50
N GLN A 120 -11.15 -14.58 36.57
CA GLN A 120 -11.97 -14.74 37.78
C GLN A 120 -13.46 -14.53 37.53
N SER A 121 -13.84 -13.61 36.65
CA SER A 121 -15.22 -13.39 36.22
C SER A 121 -15.31 -13.13 34.71
N PRO A 122 -16.50 -13.27 34.10
CA PRO A 122 -16.71 -12.90 32.70
C PRO A 122 -16.36 -11.44 32.41
N GLU A 123 -16.65 -10.53 33.34
CA GLU A 123 -16.40 -9.10 33.20
C GLU A 123 -14.90 -8.80 33.15
N THR A 124 -14.10 -9.38 34.05
CA THR A 124 -12.64 -9.19 34.05
C THR A 124 -11.99 -9.83 32.83
N ALA A 125 -12.50 -10.99 32.39
CA ALA A 125 -11.94 -11.69 31.23
C ALA A 125 -12.26 -10.98 29.91
N ALA A 126 -13.38 -10.24 29.85
CA ALA A 126 -13.77 -9.46 28.70
C ALA A 126 -12.86 -8.24 28.48
N VAL A 127 -12.21 -7.71 29.52
CA VAL A 127 -11.32 -6.53 29.43
C VAL A 127 -10.13 -6.77 28.49
N ILE A 128 -9.62 -7.99 28.44
CA ILE A 128 -8.44 -8.32 27.62
C ILE A 128 -8.80 -8.68 26.16
N LEU A 129 -10.09 -8.85 25.84
CA LEU A 129 -10.55 -9.13 24.48
C LEU A 129 -10.42 -7.89 23.56
N PRO A 130 -10.31 -8.07 22.23
CA PRO A 130 -10.29 -6.95 21.30
C PRO A 130 -11.56 -6.09 21.39
N ASN A 131 -11.38 -4.78 21.33
CA ASN A 131 -12.45 -3.79 21.32
C ASN A 131 -12.87 -3.39 19.90
N ASP A 132 -13.79 -2.43 19.77
CA ASP A 132 -14.27 -1.99 18.46
C ASP A 132 -13.21 -1.26 17.62
N THR A 133 -12.26 -0.58 18.28
CA THR A 133 -11.12 0.04 17.60
C THR A 133 -10.20 -1.02 17.01
N ASP A 134 -9.89 -2.08 17.76
CA ASP A 134 -9.13 -3.22 17.26
C ASP A 134 -9.78 -3.84 16.02
N ARG A 135 -11.11 -4.01 16.03
CA ARG A 135 -11.87 -4.56 14.89
C ARG A 135 -11.87 -3.62 13.68
N LYS A 136 -11.99 -2.30 13.87
CA LYS A 136 -11.88 -1.31 12.79
C LYS A 136 -10.50 -1.33 12.15
N LEU A 137 -9.43 -1.44 12.95
CA LEU A 137 -8.07 -1.57 12.45
C LEU A 137 -7.89 -2.85 11.63
N LEU A 138 -8.44 -3.98 12.09
CA LEU A 138 -8.41 -5.23 11.31
C LEU A 138 -9.10 -5.08 9.95
N LEU A 139 -10.24 -4.39 9.90
CA LEU A 139 -10.94 -4.13 8.64
C LEU A 139 -10.09 -3.25 7.71
N ALA A 140 -9.44 -2.22 8.24
CA ALA A 140 -8.53 -1.35 7.49
C ALA A 140 -7.30 -2.12 6.97
N GLU A 141 -6.66 -2.94 7.80
CA GLU A 141 -5.54 -3.81 7.41
C GLU A 141 -5.94 -4.77 6.28
N LYS A 142 -7.12 -5.41 6.39
CA LYS A 142 -7.65 -6.29 5.34
C LYS A 142 -7.91 -5.54 4.04
N ALA A 143 -8.53 -4.37 4.10
CA ALA A 143 -8.80 -3.53 2.93
C ALA A 143 -7.49 -3.06 2.27
N ASN A 144 -6.50 -2.66 3.07
CA ASN A 144 -5.21 -2.23 2.56
C ASN A 144 -4.41 -3.38 1.94
N ALA A 145 -4.45 -4.59 2.52
CA ALA A 145 -3.82 -5.76 1.92
C ALA A 145 -4.40 -6.06 0.53
N VAL A 146 -5.74 -6.01 0.38
CA VAL A 146 -6.41 -6.17 -0.92
C VAL A 146 -6.00 -5.06 -1.89
N TYR A 147 -5.90 -3.82 -1.41
CA TYR A 147 -5.47 -2.68 -2.22
C TYR A 147 -4.01 -2.77 -2.69
N LEU A 148 -3.10 -3.23 -1.82
CA LEU A 148 -1.70 -3.45 -2.13
C LEU A 148 -1.52 -4.58 -3.16
N ASP A 149 -2.17 -5.71 -2.92
CA ASP A 149 -2.17 -6.85 -3.86
C ASP A 149 -2.70 -6.41 -5.23
N TRP A 150 -3.78 -5.62 -5.25
CA TRP A 150 -4.34 -5.07 -6.48
C TRP A 150 -3.37 -4.16 -7.24
N LYS A 151 -2.63 -3.29 -6.54
CA LYS A 151 -1.60 -2.46 -7.17
C LYS A 151 -0.46 -3.28 -7.77
N LEU A 152 -0.04 -4.34 -7.06
CA LEU A 152 0.97 -5.27 -7.56
C LEU A 152 0.45 -6.02 -8.80
N ASP A 153 -0.83 -6.41 -8.84
CA ASP A 153 -1.45 -6.99 -10.03
C ASP A 153 -1.43 -6.02 -11.21
N ILE A 154 -1.72 -4.74 -10.99
CA ILE A 154 -1.62 -3.73 -12.05
C ILE A 154 -0.17 -3.60 -12.54
N GLN A 155 0.82 -3.59 -11.66
CA GLN A 155 2.23 -3.58 -12.08
C GLN A 155 2.62 -4.82 -12.90
N ARG A 156 2.08 -6.00 -12.58
CA ARG A 156 2.28 -7.21 -13.39
C ARG A 156 1.67 -7.06 -14.79
N LEU A 157 0.47 -6.47 -14.89
CA LEU A 157 -0.14 -6.15 -16.18
C LEU A 157 0.70 -5.15 -16.98
N VAL A 158 1.25 -4.13 -16.31
CA VAL A 158 2.14 -3.14 -16.93
C VAL A 158 3.41 -3.80 -17.46
N LEU A 159 4.07 -4.62 -16.65
CA LEU A 159 5.27 -5.36 -17.06
C LEU A 159 4.97 -6.27 -18.26
N ALA A 160 3.87 -7.03 -18.22
CA ALA A 160 3.46 -7.89 -19.31
C ALA A 160 3.18 -7.11 -20.60
N GLY A 161 2.50 -5.97 -20.50
CA GLY A 161 2.24 -5.09 -21.63
C GLY A 161 3.52 -4.50 -22.22
N LEU A 162 4.44 -4.06 -21.37
CA LEU A 162 5.71 -3.45 -21.78
C LEU A 162 6.61 -4.47 -22.47
N LEU A 163 6.79 -5.66 -21.88
CA LEU A 163 7.58 -6.74 -22.49
C LEU A 163 6.96 -7.18 -23.82
N SER A 164 5.64 -7.36 -23.88
CA SER A 164 4.96 -7.72 -25.12
C SER A 164 5.20 -6.69 -26.24
N ALA A 165 5.20 -5.39 -25.90
CA ALA A 165 5.48 -4.33 -26.86
C ALA A 165 6.95 -4.35 -27.32
N LEU A 166 7.90 -4.53 -26.39
CA LEU A 166 9.34 -4.62 -26.68
C LEU A 166 9.75 -5.87 -27.49
N ASP A 167 8.90 -6.89 -27.49
CA ASP A 167 9.05 -8.10 -28.29
C ASP A 167 8.28 -8.03 -29.63
N GLY A 168 7.74 -6.87 -29.99
CA GLY A 168 7.02 -6.66 -31.27
C GLY A 168 5.60 -7.24 -31.29
N HIS A 169 5.03 -7.56 -30.13
CA HIS A 169 3.71 -8.19 -29.97
C HIS A 169 2.79 -7.40 -29.04
N PRO A 170 2.56 -6.09 -29.28
CA PRO A 170 1.81 -5.24 -28.36
C PRO A 170 0.37 -5.73 -28.17
N SER A 171 -0.01 -6.01 -26.92
CA SER A 171 -1.30 -6.58 -26.55
C SER A 171 -2.04 -5.72 -25.51
N PRO A 172 -3.38 -5.65 -25.56
CA PRO A 172 -4.16 -4.90 -24.61
C PRO A 172 -4.16 -5.57 -23.22
N GLN A 173 -4.02 -4.75 -22.17
CA GLN A 173 -4.05 -5.15 -20.77
C GLN A 173 -5.26 -4.53 -20.09
N ALA A 174 -6.02 -5.33 -19.33
CA ALA A 174 -7.27 -4.90 -18.70
C ALA A 174 -7.12 -4.79 -17.17
N VAL A 175 -7.31 -3.60 -16.63
CA VAL A 175 -7.33 -3.35 -15.18
C VAL A 175 -8.74 -3.56 -14.65
N ARG A 176 -8.89 -4.45 -13.67
CA ARG A 176 -10.16 -4.79 -13.03
C ARG A 176 -10.13 -4.50 -11.54
N LEU A 177 -11.25 -4.10 -10.96
CA LEU A 177 -11.41 -3.95 -9.51
C LEU A 177 -11.13 -5.28 -8.78
N PRO A 178 -10.49 -5.27 -7.60
CA PRO A 178 -10.12 -6.48 -6.86
C PRO A 178 -11.34 -7.21 -6.31
N ASP A 179 -11.34 -8.54 -6.36
CA ASP A 179 -12.43 -9.36 -5.83
C ASP A 179 -12.70 -9.03 -4.36
N GLY A 180 -13.95 -8.70 -4.04
CA GLY A 180 -14.32 -8.21 -2.72
C GLY A 180 -15.81 -8.33 -2.46
N GLU A 181 -16.17 -8.51 -1.19
CA GLU A 181 -17.56 -8.63 -0.75
C GLU A 181 -18.34 -7.31 -0.86
N TYR A 182 -17.65 -6.16 -0.88
CA TYR A 182 -18.28 -4.85 -0.88
C TYR A 182 -17.49 -3.76 -1.63
N PRO A 183 -18.16 -2.94 -2.45
CA PRO A 183 -19.49 -3.18 -3.01
C PRO A 183 -19.46 -4.36 -4.00
N LYS A 184 -20.52 -5.17 -4.07
CA LYS A 184 -20.70 -6.19 -5.12
C LYS A 184 -20.84 -5.51 -6.48
N VAL A 185 -19.71 -5.27 -7.14
CA VAL A 185 -19.69 -4.84 -8.54
C VAL A 185 -19.85 -6.10 -9.40
N PRO A 186 -20.88 -6.20 -10.26
CA PRO A 186 -21.02 -7.32 -11.16
C PRO A 186 -19.76 -7.54 -11.99
N SER A 187 -19.40 -8.79 -12.30
CA SER A 187 -18.12 -9.12 -12.95
C SER A 187 -17.86 -8.33 -14.24
N TYR A 188 -18.90 -8.06 -15.02
CA TYR A 188 -18.85 -7.30 -16.27
C TYR A 188 -18.65 -5.78 -16.08
N GLU A 189 -18.84 -5.25 -14.87
CA GLU A 189 -18.62 -3.84 -14.50
C GLU A 189 -17.29 -3.62 -13.74
N ARG A 190 -16.54 -4.70 -13.48
CA ARG A 190 -15.27 -4.63 -12.72
C ARG A 190 -14.12 -4.09 -13.54
N GLU A 191 -14.17 -4.21 -14.87
CA GLU A 191 -13.14 -3.60 -15.72
C GLU A 191 -13.25 -2.08 -15.63
N VAL A 192 -12.12 -1.44 -15.32
CA VAL A 192 -12.05 0.01 -15.16
C VAL A 192 -11.49 0.66 -16.42
N LEU A 193 -10.36 0.14 -16.88
CA LEU A 193 -9.71 0.58 -18.11
C LEU A 193 -8.99 -0.59 -18.78
N THR A 194 -8.80 -0.44 -20.09
CA THR A 194 -7.83 -1.21 -20.86
C THR A 194 -6.72 -0.26 -21.30
N PHE A 195 -5.47 -0.72 -21.32
CA PHE A 195 -4.36 0.03 -21.91
C PHE A 195 -3.57 -0.84 -22.89
N ARG A 196 -2.91 -0.21 -23.85
CA ARG A 196 -2.00 -0.89 -24.79
C ARG A 196 -0.73 -0.06 -24.92
N ILE A 197 0.42 -0.70 -24.77
CA ILE A 197 1.75 -0.11 -24.99
C ILE A 197 2.19 -0.48 -26.40
N GLU A 198 2.72 0.47 -27.14
CA GLU A 198 3.27 0.32 -28.49
C GLU A 198 4.67 0.93 -28.51
N VAL A 199 5.62 0.28 -29.19
CA VAL A 199 6.98 0.79 -29.42
C VAL A 199 7.03 1.26 -30.87
N ASP A 200 7.57 2.46 -31.12
CA ASP A 200 7.79 2.91 -32.49
C ASP A 200 9.12 2.36 -33.01
N GLU A 201 9.04 1.29 -33.81
CA GLU A 201 10.20 0.67 -34.47
C GLU A 201 10.74 1.49 -35.66
N THR A 202 10.05 2.57 -36.06
CA THR A 202 10.44 3.41 -37.20
C THR A 202 11.26 4.63 -36.78
N SER A 203 11.27 4.95 -35.49
CA SER A 203 12.06 6.02 -34.90
C SER A 203 13.49 5.55 -34.61
N PRO A 204 14.53 6.38 -34.83
CA PRO A 204 15.89 6.07 -34.39
C PRO A 204 16.06 6.19 -32.86
N LEU A 205 15.02 6.64 -32.15
CA LEU A 205 14.98 6.75 -30.69
C LEU A 205 14.06 5.66 -30.12
N ASP A 206 14.31 5.27 -28.87
CA ASP A 206 13.47 4.32 -28.14
C ASP A 206 12.19 5.07 -27.72
N GLU A 207 11.16 5.02 -28.56
CA GLU A 207 9.87 5.67 -28.32
C GLU A 207 8.80 4.66 -27.98
N ILE A 208 8.05 4.93 -26.90
CA ILE A 208 6.83 4.19 -26.57
C ILE A 208 5.63 5.12 -26.51
N SER A 209 4.47 4.58 -26.89
CA SER A 209 3.19 5.19 -26.63
C SER A 209 2.29 4.24 -25.83
N ILE A 210 1.42 4.81 -25.01
CA ILE A 210 0.40 4.06 -24.28
C ILE A 210 -0.96 4.69 -24.52
N ARG A 211 -1.92 3.87 -24.90
CA ARG A 211 -3.30 4.31 -25.12
C ARG A 211 -4.21 3.71 -24.08
N PHE A 212 -4.94 4.55 -23.37
CA PHE A 212 -5.96 4.14 -22.42
C PHE A 212 -7.37 4.17 -23.04
N LYS A 213 -8.19 3.19 -22.66
CA LYS A 213 -9.61 3.15 -22.93
C LYS A 213 -10.35 2.86 -21.63
N LEU A 214 -10.99 3.88 -21.08
CA LEU A 214 -11.80 3.75 -19.87
C LEU A 214 -13.18 3.21 -20.22
N GLN A 215 -13.75 2.38 -19.35
CA GLN A 215 -15.15 2.02 -19.47
C GLN A 215 -16.02 3.26 -19.18
N PRO A 216 -17.21 3.41 -19.81
CA PRO A 216 -18.01 4.64 -19.74
C PRO A 216 -18.33 5.13 -18.32
N ARG A 217 -18.49 4.22 -17.36
CA ARG A 217 -18.73 4.53 -15.94
C ARG A 217 -17.56 5.28 -15.28
N TRP A 218 -16.34 5.07 -15.76
CA TRP A 218 -15.12 5.54 -15.10
C TRP A 218 -14.43 6.70 -15.85
N SER A 219 -14.96 7.08 -17.02
CA SER A 219 -14.36 8.06 -17.93
C SER A 219 -14.09 9.44 -17.30
N SER A 220 -14.95 9.88 -16.37
CA SER A 220 -14.80 11.13 -15.60
C SER A 220 -14.52 10.89 -14.12
N SER A 221 -14.22 9.65 -13.73
CA SER A 221 -14.02 9.29 -12.33
C SER A 221 -12.60 9.57 -11.87
N LYS A 222 -12.45 10.00 -10.61
CA LYS A 222 -11.14 10.11 -9.95
C LYS A 222 -10.36 8.80 -10.00
N LEU A 223 -11.04 7.66 -9.87
CA LEU A 223 -10.42 6.33 -9.95
C LEU A 223 -9.82 6.05 -11.33
N GLY A 224 -10.56 6.36 -12.40
CA GLY A 224 -10.11 6.19 -13.78
C GLY A 224 -8.86 7.02 -14.08
N TRP A 225 -8.79 8.25 -13.58
CA TRP A 225 -7.59 9.08 -13.65
C TRP A 225 -6.43 8.50 -12.83
N GLN A 226 -6.67 8.16 -11.57
CA GLN A 226 -5.63 7.62 -10.67
C GLN A 226 -5.00 6.33 -11.22
N LEU A 227 -5.77 5.48 -11.91
CA LEU A 227 -5.24 4.26 -12.52
C LEU A 227 -4.39 4.53 -13.75
N GLN A 228 -4.73 5.52 -14.59
CA GLN A 228 -3.87 5.95 -15.69
C GLN A 228 -2.52 6.44 -15.16
N VAL A 229 -2.57 7.33 -14.17
CA VAL A 229 -1.37 7.88 -13.53
C VAL A 229 -0.53 6.77 -12.88
N PHE A 230 -1.17 5.80 -12.22
CA PHE A 230 -0.47 4.67 -11.63
C PHE A 230 0.22 3.79 -12.69
N VAL A 231 -0.44 3.50 -13.81
CA VAL A 231 0.15 2.74 -14.92
C VAL A 231 1.37 3.46 -15.50
N LEU A 232 1.27 4.77 -15.76
CA LEU A 232 2.38 5.58 -16.29
C LEU A 232 3.57 5.60 -15.33
N ASN A 233 3.32 5.81 -14.02
CA ASN A 233 4.38 5.81 -13.00
C ASN A 233 4.99 4.43 -12.75
N ALA A 234 4.24 3.34 -12.97
CA ALA A 234 4.81 2.00 -12.88
C ALA A 234 5.89 1.77 -13.95
N ILE A 235 5.72 2.34 -15.15
CA ILE A 235 6.68 2.27 -16.25
C ILE A 235 7.82 3.25 -16.01
N TYR A 236 7.50 4.54 -15.94
CA TYR A 236 8.50 5.60 -15.90
C TYR A 236 8.00 6.79 -15.09
N PRO A 237 8.27 6.81 -13.77
CA PRO A 237 7.96 7.93 -12.93
C PRO A 237 8.99 9.06 -13.15
N PRO A 238 8.63 10.32 -12.87
CA PRO A 238 7.31 10.85 -12.52
C PRO A 238 6.42 11.13 -13.77
N LEU A 239 5.12 11.37 -13.54
CA LEU A 239 4.10 11.54 -14.60
C LEU A 239 4.48 12.56 -15.70
N TYR A 240 5.21 13.62 -15.33
CA TYR A 240 5.52 14.72 -16.22
C TYR A 240 6.43 14.33 -17.39
N ARG A 241 7.09 13.17 -17.30
CA ARG A 241 7.94 12.61 -18.37
C ARG A 241 7.14 12.11 -19.57
N TRP A 242 5.82 12.05 -19.42
CA TRP A 242 4.89 11.63 -20.46
C TRP A 242 4.27 12.84 -21.12
N ASP A 243 4.40 12.92 -22.45
CA ASP A 243 3.64 13.87 -23.24
C ASP A 243 2.21 13.35 -23.39
N ALA A 244 1.23 14.15 -22.98
CA ALA A 244 -0.19 13.81 -23.05
C ALA A 244 -0.80 14.33 -24.36
N LEU A 245 -1.45 13.42 -25.09
CA LEU A 245 -2.17 13.70 -26.35
C LEU A 245 -3.68 13.44 -26.19
N PRO A 246 -4.52 14.00 -27.08
CA PRO A 246 -5.95 13.74 -27.07
C PRO A 246 -6.28 12.24 -27.11
N ASN A 247 -7.46 11.89 -26.59
CA ASN A 247 -7.97 10.52 -26.53
C ASN A 247 -7.14 9.57 -25.63
N SER A 248 -6.65 10.10 -24.51
CA SER A 248 -5.90 9.34 -23.49
C SER A 248 -4.71 8.56 -24.06
N LEU A 249 -3.99 9.20 -24.99
CA LEU A 249 -2.74 8.71 -25.54
C LEU A 249 -1.60 9.46 -24.83
N PHE A 250 -0.61 8.72 -24.36
CA PHE A 250 0.61 9.30 -23.82
C PHE A 250 1.80 8.71 -24.55
N TYR A 251 2.86 9.47 -24.74
CA TYR A 251 4.09 8.96 -25.33
C TYR A 251 5.31 9.49 -24.58
N CYS A 252 6.42 8.78 -24.70
CA CYS A 252 7.70 9.14 -24.12
C CYS A 252 8.81 8.58 -25.02
N CYS A 253 9.90 9.33 -25.11
CA CYS A 253 11.03 9.03 -25.97
C CYS A 253 12.32 9.13 -25.16
N GLU A 254 13.11 8.07 -25.17
CA GLU A 254 14.31 7.92 -24.35
C GLU A 254 15.45 7.28 -25.15
N GLU A 255 16.61 7.15 -24.51
CA GLU A 255 17.80 6.51 -25.09
C GLU A 255 17.61 5.00 -25.34
N GLU A 256 18.39 4.45 -26.27
CA GLU A 256 18.34 3.02 -26.62
C GLU A 256 18.54 2.11 -25.39
N GLY A 257 17.66 1.12 -25.24
CA GLY A 257 17.68 0.15 -24.15
C GLY A 257 17.06 0.64 -22.85
N PHE A 258 16.61 1.91 -22.79
CA PHE A 258 15.99 2.49 -21.60
C PHE A 258 14.76 1.67 -21.15
N TRP A 259 13.86 1.32 -22.08
CA TRP A 259 12.63 0.60 -21.76
C TRP A 259 12.88 -0.84 -21.28
N ARG A 260 13.94 -1.49 -21.78
CA ARG A 260 14.35 -2.81 -21.28
C ARG A 260 14.91 -2.74 -19.86
N ASN A 261 15.60 -1.65 -19.51
CA ASN A 261 16.03 -1.41 -18.14
C ASN A 261 14.83 -1.13 -17.21
N GLN A 262 13.86 -0.33 -17.65
CA GLN A 262 12.63 -0.09 -16.88
C GLN A 262 11.82 -1.37 -16.63
N ALA A 263 11.70 -2.24 -17.63
CA ALA A 263 11.05 -3.54 -17.47
C ALA A 263 11.76 -4.41 -16.41
N ARG A 264 13.10 -4.41 -16.38
CA ARG A 264 13.89 -5.15 -15.40
C ARG A 264 13.68 -4.62 -13.99
N GLU A 265 13.81 -3.31 -13.80
CA GLU A 265 13.62 -2.71 -12.49
C GLU A 265 12.16 -2.86 -11.99
N LEU A 266 11.18 -2.84 -12.90
CA LEU A 266 9.78 -3.12 -12.54
C LEU A 266 9.58 -4.57 -12.11
N SER A 267 10.23 -5.52 -12.78
CA SER A 267 10.25 -6.93 -12.37
C SER A 267 10.84 -7.09 -10.97
N ASP A 268 11.98 -6.45 -10.69
CA ASP A 268 12.63 -6.49 -9.39
C ASP A 268 11.72 -5.94 -8.27
N SER A 269 11.00 -4.84 -8.53
CA SER A 269 10.01 -4.30 -7.58
C SER A 269 8.87 -5.30 -7.32
N ILE A 270 8.34 -5.95 -8.35
CA ILE A 270 7.27 -6.96 -8.22
C ILE A 270 7.74 -8.16 -7.38
N ASP A 271 8.96 -8.64 -7.63
CA ASP A 271 9.55 -9.77 -6.89
C ASP A 271 9.75 -9.45 -5.40
N LYS A 272 10.11 -8.20 -5.09
CA LYS A 272 10.20 -7.68 -3.71
C LYS A 272 8.84 -7.34 -3.10
N LYS A 273 7.74 -7.45 -3.85
CA LYS A 273 6.38 -6.99 -3.48
C LYS A 273 6.33 -5.50 -3.14
N GLU A 274 7.18 -4.72 -3.79
CA GLU A 274 7.25 -3.28 -3.66
C GLU A 274 6.37 -2.63 -4.72
N VAL A 275 5.37 -1.88 -4.26
CA VAL A 275 4.61 -1.04 -5.16
C VAL A 275 5.46 0.16 -5.55
N ARG A 276 5.71 0.35 -6.85
CA ARG A 276 6.41 1.55 -7.34
C ARG A 276 5.57 2.77 -6.94
N LEU A 277 6.16 3.59 -6.08
CA LEU A 277 5.50 4.77 -5.55
C LEU A 277 5.26 5.77 -6.69
N LEU A 278 4.17 6.51 -6.57
CA LEU A 278 4.00 7.74 -7.32
C LEU A 278 5.17 8.65 -6.90
N ALA A 279 6.15 8.82 -7.78
CA ALA A 279 7.11 9.88 -7.57
C ALA A 279 6.35 11.19 -7.84
N GLU A 280 6.02 11.91 -6.79
CA GLU A 280 5.64 13.30 -6.94
C GLU A 280 6.84 14.02 -7.55
N ASP A 281 6.57 14.87 -8.54
CA ASP A 281 7.59 15.76 -9.08
C ASP A 281 8.20 16.57 -7.94
N PRO A 282 9.50 16.43 -7.63
CA PRO A 282 10.07 17.17 -6.52
C PRO A 282 10.24 18.67 -6.83
N HIS A 283 9.96 19.11 -8.06
CA HIS A 283 10.23 20.47 -8.51
C HIS A 283 8.98 21.29 -8.84
N ALA A 284 9.12 22.61 -8.72
CA ALA A 284 8.16 23.57 -9.26
C ALA A 284 8.54 23.93 -10.71
N HIS A 285 7.63 23.63 -11.64
CA HIS A 285 7.81 23.94 -13.05
C HIS A 285 7.25 25.33 -13.40
N TYR A 286 7.91 26.04 -14.31
CA TYR A 286 7.47 27.38 -14.72
C TYR A 286 6.48 27.28 -15.87
N LEU A 287 5.28 27.83 -15.66
CA LEU A 287 4.25 27.95 -16.69
C LEU A 287 3.91 29.42 -16.89
N HIS A 288 3.25 29.71 -18.01
CA HIS A 288 2.62 31.00 -18.19
C HIS A 288 1.45 31.15 -17.21
N LYS A 289 1.26 32.34 -16.63
CA LYS A 289 0.24 32.58 -15.58
C LYS A 289 -1.16 32.12 -16.01
N VAL A 290 -1.53 32.39 -17.26
CA VAL A 290 -2.83 31.98 -17.82
C VAL A 290 -2.98 30.46 -17.86
N ASP A 291 -1.90 29.73 -18.17
CA ASP A 291 -1.91 28.27 -18.21
C ASP A 291 -2.00 27.66 -16.81
N ILE A 292 -1.43 28.31 -15.79
CA ILE A 292 -1.57 27.87 -14.38
C ILE A 292 -3.05 27.94 -13.97
N GLU A 293 -3.70 29.08 -14.23
CA GLU A 293 -5.11 29.31 -13.87
C GLU A 293 -6.04 28.34 -14.62
N ASP A 294 -5.81 28.15 -15.92
CA ASP A 294 -6.61 27.23 -16.76
C ASP A 294 -6.37 25.76 -16.37
N SER A 295 -5.13 25.35 -16.13
CA SER A 295 -4.78 24.00 -15.67
C SER A 295 -5.39 23.68 -14.31
N ALA A 296 -5.36 24.63 -13.36
CA ALA A 296 -5.93 24.45 -12.03
C ALA A 296 -7.46 24.28 -12.06
N GLN A 297 -8.14 24.93 -13.01
CA GLN A 297 -9.59 24.87 -13.14
C GLN A 297 -10.09 23.64 -13.91
N THR A 298 -9.39 23.28 -14.98
CA THR A 298 -9.81 22.21 -15.91
C THR A 298 -9.21 20.85 -15.58
N GLY A 299 -8.09 20.83 -14.84
CA GLY A 299 -7.25 19.65 -14.66
C GLY A 299 -6.46 19.26 -15.92
N GLU A 300 -6.49 20.08 -16.98
CA GLU A 300 -5.72 19.83 -18.19
C GLU A 300 -4.24 20.12 -17.97
N ALA A 301 -3.38 19.24 -18.47
CA ALA A 301 -1.94 19.43 -18.40
C ALA A 301 -1.50 20.55 -19.35
N LYS A 302 -0.68 21.46 -18.84
CA LYS A 302 -0.11 22.56 -19.61
C LYS A 302 1.40 22.42 -19.70
N ARG A 303 1.96 22.86 -20.82
CA ARG A 303 3.38 22.72 -21.09
C ARG A 303 4.17 23.79 -20.34
N ALA A 304 5.08 23.35 -19.47
CA ALA A 304 6.02 24.17 -18.76
C ALA A 304 7.20 24.60 -19.66
N LEU A 305 7.98 25.56 -19.17
CA LEU A 305 9.11 26.15 -19.89
C LEU A 305 10.19 25.15 -20.28
N CYS A 306 10.45 24.14 -19.45
CA CYS A 306 11.36 23.02 -19.78
C CYS A 306 10.76 22.03 -20.80
N GLY A 307 9.54 22.25 -21.28
CA GLY A 307 8.87 21.39 -22.24
C GLY A 307 7.99 20.31 -21.63
N THR A 308 8.12 20.08 -20.32
CA THR A 308 7.35 19.12 -19.51
C THR A 308 5.87 19.51 -19.37
N TYR A 309 4.94 18.56 -19.48
CA TYR A 309 3.52 18.82 -19.20
C TYR A 309 3.20 18.63 -17.71
N VAL A 310 2.62 19.65 -17.08
CA VAL A 310 2.23 19.61 -15.66
C VAL A 310 0.77 20.03 -15.47
N VAL A 311 0.12 19.45 -14.46
CA VAL A 311 -1.23 19.83 -14.04
C VAL A 311 -1.12 20.63 -12.74
N SER A 312 -1.64 21.85 -12.69
CA SER A 312 -1.57 22.76 -11.52
C SER A 312 -2.56 22.37 -10.40
N HIS A 313 -2.45 21.14 -9.90
CA HIS A 313 -3.29 20.58 -8.82
C HIS A 313 -2.56 20.50 -7.46
N ARG A 314 -1.28 20.87 -7.42
CA ARG A 314 -0.42 20.79 -6.24
C ARG A 314 -0.01 22.19 -5.81
N ASP A 315 0.05 22.39 -4.49
CA ASP A 315 0.73 23.55 -3.93
C ASP A 315 2.23 23.42 -4.17
N THR A 316 2.82 24.40 -4.86
CA THR A 316 4.26 24.41 -5.18
C THR A 316 5.10 25.08 -4.09
N ASP A 317 4.46 25.63 -3.04
CA ASP A 317 5.16 26.26 -1.93
C ASP A 317 6.07 25.23 -1.22
N GLY A 318 7.38 25.51 -1.23
CA GLY A 318 8.40 24.64 -0.62
C GLY A 318 9.09 23.67 -1.58
N LEU A 319 8.73 23.64 -2.87
CA LEU A 319 9.46 22.88 -3.89
C LEU A 319 10.58 23.71 -4.51
N GLU A 320 11.72 23.07 -4.82
CA GLU A 320 12.78 23.73 -5.58
C GLU A 320 12.34 23.95 -7.03
N PRO A 321 12.67 25.08 -7.68
CA PRO A 321 12.38 25.26 -9.10
C PRO A 321 13.05 24.18 -9.96
N CYS A 322 12.34 23.70 -10.98
CA CYS A 322 12.91 22.78 -11.97
C CYS A 322 14.19 23.40 -12.57
N PRO A 323 15.35 22.72 -12.52
CA PRO A 323 16.62 23.28 -12.97
C PRO A 323 16.60 23.75 -14.43
N GLU A 324 15.93 23.01 -15.31
CA GLU A 324 15.78 23.35 -16.73
C GLU A 324 14.89 24.58 -16.92
N CYS A 325 13.75 24.64 -16.21
CA CYS A 325 12.89 25.83 -16.22
C CYS A 325 13.66 27.07 -15.73
N ALA A 326 14.40 26.95 -14.64
CA ALA A 326 15.18 28.03 -14.08
C ALA A 326 16.27 28.51 -15.05
N GLN A 327 16.95 27.57 -15.73
CA GLN A 327 17.97 27.88 -16.72
C GLN A 327 17.40 28.61 -17.94
N GLU A 328 16.31 28.10 -18.52
CA GLU A 328 15.69 28.73 -19.70
C GLU A 328 15.07 30.09 -19.35
N TYR A 329 14.45 30.22 -18.17
CA TYR A 329 13.90 31.49 -17.71
C TYR A 329 15.00 32.54 -17.53
N ALA A 330 16.13 32.14 -16.96
CA ALA A 330 17.30 33.01 -16.81
C ALA A 330 17.89 33.43 -18.17
N ARG A 331 17.83 32.57 -19.20
CA ARG A 331 18.23 32.93 -20.57
C ARG A 331 17.27 33.95 -21.18
N LEU A 332 15.97 33.72 -21.09
CA LEU A 332 14.95 34.65 -21.60
C LEU A 332 15.07 36.04 -20.97
N ASN A 333 15.27 36.12 -19.65
CA ASN A 333 15.46 37.38 -18.94
C ASN A 333 16.78 38.10 -19.24
N LYS A 334 17.79 37.44 -19.82
CA LYS A 334 19.04 38.07 -20.29
C LYS A 334 18.95 38.60 -21.71
N THR A 335 17.89 38.26 -22.46
CA THR A 335 17.77 38.55 -23.89
C THR A 335 16.78 39.68 -24.20
N ILE A 336 16.13 40.24 -23.18
CA ILE A 336 15.22 41.38 -23.29
C ILE A 336 15.93 42.60 -22.64
N PRO A 337 16.23 43.68 -23.39
CA PRO A 337 16.82 44.90 -22.83
C PRO A 337 15.89 45.65 -21.89
#